data_AF-A0A1G3ZBL6-F1
#
_entry.id   AF-A0A1G3ZBL6-F1
#
_cell.length_a   1.000
_cell.length_b   1.000
_cell.length_c   1.000
_cell.angle_alpha   90.00
_cell.angle_beta   90.00
_cell.angle_gamma   90.00
#
_symmetry.space_group_name_H-M   'P 1'
#
loop_
_entity.id
_entity.type
_entity.pdbx_description
1 polymer ?
#
loop_
_entity_poly.entity_id
_entity_poly.type
_entity_poly.pdbx_seq_one_letter_code
_entity_poly.pdbx_strand_id
1 'polypeptide(L)'
;MPYIKPEDRAHYDSIVDALTHKLIEHGANAGDINYCFSRMLWNIFDKKGGRYAHANEIMGAVACIQAEFYRRKVAPYEDLKIGENGDVRGL
;
A
#
# COMPACT_ATOMS: atom_id res chain seq x y z
N MET A 1 -2.87 -0.30 10.22
CA MET A 1 -2.29 0.93 10.81
C MET A 1 -2.63 1.05 12.29
N PRO A 2 -1.67 0.94 13.22
CA PRO A 2 -1.93 0.93 14.66
C PRO A 2 -2.51 2.25 15.20
N TYR A 3 -2.37 3.35 14.46
CA TYR A 3 -2.80 4.70 14.85
C TYR A 3 -4.16 5.14 14.28
N ILE A 4 -4.81 4.31 13.44
CA ILE A 4 -6.18 4.57 12.96
C ILE A 4 -7.11 3.72 13.83
N LYS A 5 -8.15 4.31 14.41
CA LYS A 5 -9.08 3.55 15.26
C LYS A 5 -9.87 2.53 14.44
N PRO A 6 -10.27 1.38 15.00
CA PRO A 6 -11.02 0.37 14.25
C PRO A 6 -12.28 0.91 13.57
N GLU A 7 -13.03 1.77 14.24
CA GLU A 7 -14.23 2.44 13.71
C GLU A 7 -13.92 3.31 12.48
N ASP A 8 -12.78 4.01 12.48
CA ASP A 8 -12.35 4.83 11.35
C ASP A 8 -11.93 3.97 10.16
N ARG A 9 -11.40 2.75 10.40
CA ARG A 9 -11.02 1.81 9.32
C ARG A 9 -12.25 1.27 8.61
N ALA A 10 -13.30 0.94 9.37
CA ALA A 10 -14.54 0.38 8.85
C ALA A 10 -15.22 1.28 7.79
N HIS A 11 -14.97 2.59 7.82
CA HIS A 11 -15.43 3.52 6.77
C HIS A 11 -14.82 3.25 5.39
N TYR A 12 -13.63 2.64 5.33
CA TYR A 12 -12.89 2.40 4.10
C TYR A 12 -12.89 0.93 3.67
N ASP A 13 -12.95 -0.01 4.62
CA ASP A 13 -12.75 -1.43 4.38
C ASP A 13 -13.60 -1.97 3.22
N SER A 14 -14.91 -1.69 3.20
CA SER A 14 -15.82 -2.20 2.15
C SER A 14 -15.46 -1.72 0.74
N ILE A 15 -15.01 -0.47 0.61
CA ILE A 15 -14.62 0.12 -0.68
C ILE A 15 -13.26 -0.43 -1.11
N VAL A 16 -12.33 -0.57 -0.17
CA VAL A 16 -10.99 -1.12 -0.42
C VAL A 16 -11.09 -2.60 -0.85
N ASP A 17 -11.93 -3.38 -0.18
CA ASP A 17 -12.17 -4.79 -0.51
C ASP A 17 -12.80 -4.92 -1.90
N ALA A 18 -13.80 -4.10 -2.21
CA ALA A 18 -14.44 -4.09 -3.53
C ALA A 18 -13.46 -3.74 -4.66
N LEU A 19 -12.58 -2.76 -4.46
CA LEU A 19 -11.53 -2.43 -5.42
C LEU A 19 -10.53 -3.59 -5.58
N THR A 20 -10.14 -4.20 -4.48
CA THR A 20 -9.21 -5.33 -4.47
C THR A 20 -9.77 -6.51 -5.25
N HIS A 21 -11.04 -6.87 -5.04
CA HIS A 21 -11.71 -7.93 -5.80
C HIS A 21 -11.74 -7.62 -7.30
N LYS A 22 -12.06 -6.39 -7.69
CA LYS A 22 -12.06 -5.97 -9.11
C LYS A 22 -10.68 -6.08 -9.75
N LEU A 23 -9.62 -5.69 -9.03
CA LEU A 23 -8.24 -5.80 -9.52
C LEU A 23 -7.85 -7.27 -9.74
N ILE A 24 -8.19 -8.16 -8.80
CA ILE A 24 -7.92 -9.59 -8.92
C ILE A 24 -8.71 -10.20 -10.08
N GLU A 25 -10.00 -9.93 -10.18
CA GLU A 25 -10.88 -10.41 -11.27
C GLU A 25 -10.36 -9.97 -12.65
N HIS A 26 -9.83 -8.75 -12.74
CA HIS A 26 -9.25 -8.22 -13.97
C HIS A 26 -7.89 -8.82 -14.32
N GLY A 27 -7.22 -9.53 -13.40
CA GLY A 27 -5.83 -9.96 -13.58
C GLY A 27 -4.84 -8.80 -13.55
N ALA A 28 -5.10 -7.81 -12.69
CA ALA A 28 -4.32 -6.59 -12.58
C ALA A 28 -2.82 -6.87 -12.37
N ASN A 29 -1.99 -6.11 -13.09
CA ASN A 29 -0.55 -6.12 -12.95
C ASN A 29 -0.06 -4.89 -12.16
N ALA A 30 1.26 -4.74 -12.03
CA ALA A 30 1.86 -3.62 -11.31
C ALA A 30 1.46 -2.24 -11.88
N GLY A 31 1.25 -2.12 -13.19
CA GLY A 31 0.79 -0.90 -13.85
C GLY A 31 -0.63 -0.52 -13.44
N ASP A 32 -1.55 -1.48 -13.36
CA ASP A 32 -2.94 -1.24 -12.96
C ASP A 32 -3.03 -0.78 -11.51
N ILE A 33 -2.26 -1.43 -10.62
CA ILE A 33 -2.14 -1.04 -9.22
C ILE A 33 -1.60 0.39 -9.14
N ASN A 34 -0.48 0.67 -9.83
CA ASN A 34 0.11 2.01 -9.86
C ASN A 34 -0.86 3.08 -10.36
N TYR A 35 -1.67 2.77 -11.38
CA TYR A 35 -2.70 3.68 -11.88
C TYR A 35 -3.76 3.98 -10.82
N CYS A 36 -4.32 2.96 -10.16
CA CYS A 36 -5.32 3.14 -9.11
C CYS A 36 -4.82 4.02 -7.96
N PHE A 37 -3.62 3.73 -7.45
CA PHE A 37 -3.00 4.54 -6.40
C PHE A 37 -2.70 5.96 -6.88
N SER A 38 -2.11 6.14 -8.06
CA SER A 38 -1.80 7.47 -8.61
C SER A 38 -3.06 8.34 -8.74
N ARG A 39 -4.13 7.78 -9.32
CA ARG A 39 -5.42 8.46 -9.44
C ARG A 39 -6.00 8.86 -8.09
N MET A 40 -5.93 7.98 -7.09
CA MET A 40 -6.39 8.29 -5.73
C MET A 40 -5.59 9.45 -5.14
N LEU A 41 -4.26 9.41 -5.22
CA LEU A 41 -3.39 10.42 -4.63
C LEU A 41 -3.53 11.79 -5.31
N TRP A 42 -3.63 11.83 -6.65
CA TRP A 42 -3.85 13.07 -7.40
C TRP A 42 -5.19 13.71 -7.02
N ASN A 43 -6.26 12.91 -6.97
CA ASN A 43 -7.57 13.40 -6.55
C ASN A 43 -7.55 13.99 -5.13
N ILE A 44 -6.80 13.38 -4.20
CA ILE A 44 -6.64 13.90 -2.83
C ILE A 44 -5.86 15.22 -2.86
N PHE A 45 -4.75 15.28 -3.60
CA PHE A 45 -3.92 16.48 -3.71
C PHE A 45 -4.69 17.67 -4.28
N ASP A 46 -5.41 17.45 -5.38
CA ASP A 46 -6.19 18.47 -6.07
C ASP A 46 -7.35 18.96 -5.19
N LYS A 47 -8.09 18.04 -4.56
CA LYS A 47 -9.19 18.39 -3.65
C LYS A 47 -8.74 19.10 -2.38
N LYS A 48 -7.50 18.87 -1.92
CA LYS A 48 -6.88 19.62 -0.82
C LYS A 48 -6.29 20.97 -1.28
N GLY A 49 -6.43 21.35 -2.55
CA GLY A 49 -6.00 22.66 -3.07
C GLY A 49 -4.53 22.76 -3.45
N GLY A 50 -3.86 21.62 -3.71
CA GLY A 50 -2.60 21.58 -4.47
C GLY A 50 -1.39 22.30 -3.85
N ARG A 51 -1.23 22.24 -2.53
CA ARG A 51 -0.13 22.94 -1.82
C ARG A 51 1.03 22.01 -1.48
N TYR A 52 2.24 22.54 -1.42
CA TYR A 52 3.45 21.77 -1.07
C TYR A 52 3.32 20.98 0.24
N ALA A 53 2.67 21.54 1.25
CA ALA A 53 2.41 20.84 2.51
C ALA A 53 1.62 19.53 2.30
N HIS A 54 0.60 19.54 1.43
CA HIS A 54 -0.17 18.35 1.10
C HIS A 54 0.64 17.36 0.24
N ALA A 55 1.48 17.86 -0.66
CA ALA A 55 2.40 16.99 -1.41
C ALA A 55 3.35 16.26 -0.44
N ASN A 56 3.94 16.97 0.52
CA ASN A 56 4.83 16.37 1.51
C ASN A 56 4.12 15.35 2.40
N GLU A 57 2.89 15.66 2.87
CA GLU A 57 2.05 14.73 3.64
C GLU A 57 1.77 13.44 2.85
N ILE A 58 1.36 13.57 1.59
CA ILE A 58 1.07 12.43 0.71
C ILE A 58 2.32 11.59 0.45
N MET A 59 3.45 12.23 0.12
CA MET A 59 4.71 11.53 -0.12
C MET A 59 5.19 10.77 1.13
N GLY A 60 5.06 11.38 2.31
CA GLY A 60 5.35 10.70 3.57
C GLY A 60 4.45 9.48 3.81
N ALA A 61 3.16 9.59 3.53
CA ALA A 61 2.23 8.47 3.64
C ALA A 61 2.59 7.32 2.68
N VAL A 62 2.93 7.61 1.43
CA VAL A 62 3.36 6.61 0.44
C VAL A 62 4.63 5.88 0.87
N ALA A 63 5.62 6.61 1.37
CA ALA A 63 6.86 6.02 1.89
C ALA A 63 6.57 5.06 3.07
N CYS A 64 5.68 5.46 3.98
CA CYS A 64 5.24 4.62 5.09
C CYS A 64 4.51 3.35 4.62
N ILE A 65 3.65 3.45 3.60
CA ILE A 65 2.94 2.30 3.02
C ILE A 65 3.93 1.27 2.47
N GLN A 66 4.93 1.71 1.71
CA GLN A 66 5.98 0.83 1.18
C GLN A 66 6.73 0.12 2.31
N ALA A 67 7.20 0.87 3.32
CA ALA A 67 7.94 0.32 4.44
C ALA A 67 7.11 -0.67 5.27
N GLU A 68 5.83 -0.36 5.52
CA GLU A 68 4.93 -1.25 6.26
C GLU A 68 4.62 -2.52 5.48
N PHE A 69 4.35 -2.42 4.18
CA PHE A 69 4.12 -3.59 3.33
C PHE A 69 5.34 -4.52 3.33
N TYR A 70 6.54 -3.96 3.14
CA TYR A 70 7.76 -4.75 3.19
C TYR A 70 7.91 -5.44 4.56
N ARG A 71 7.87 -4.68 5.65
CA ARG A 71 8.08 -5.21 7.01
C ARG A 71 7.03 -6.23 7.44
N ARG A 72 5.76 -6.06 7.07
CA ARG A 72 4.65 -6.89 7.58
C ARG A 72 4.22 -8.00 6.65
N LYS A 73 4.55 -7.93 5.36
CA LYS A 73 4.12 -8.92 4.35
C LYS A 73 5.31 -9.56 3.65
N VAL A 74 6.26 -8.77 3.17
CA VAL A 74 7.41 -9.29 2.40
C VAL A 74 8.41 -9.99 3.31
N ALA A 75 8.87 -9.35 4.39
CA ALA A 75 9.88 -9.93 5.27
C ALA A 75 9.47 -11.29 5.88
N PRO A 76 8.24 -11.48 6.40
CA PRO A 76 7.81 -12.81 6.86
C PRO A 76 7.74 -13.87 5.76
N TYR A 77 7.43 -13.45 4.53
CA TYR A 77 7.47 -14.34 3.36
C TYR A 77 8.91 -14.71 2.99
N GLU A 78 9.85 -13.77 3.08
CA GLU A 78 11.28 -14.01 2.88
C GLU A 78 11.82 -14.97 3.94
N ASP A 79 11.48 -14.79 5.21
CA ASP A 79 11.85 -15.72 6.31
C ASP A 79 11.34 -17.14 6.01
N LEU A 80 10.11 -17.27 5.54
CA LEU A 80 9.55 -18.56 5.10
C LEU A 80 10.37 -19.15 3.95
N LYS A 81 10.69 -18.35 2.93
CA LYS A 81 11.46 -18.80 1.76
C LYS A 81 12.90 -19.13 2.09
N ILE A 82 13.50 -18.47 3.08
CA ILE A 82 14.80 -18.81 3.64
C ILE A 82 14.75 -20.18 4.32
N GLY A 83 13.69 -20.46 5.08
CA GLY A 83 13.47 -21.78 5.68
C GLY A 83 13.31 -22.90 4.64
N GLU A 84 12.68 -22.60 3.51
CA GLU A 84 12.42 -23.57 2.43
C GLU A 84 13.62 -23.78 1.49
N ASN A 85 14.29 -22.70 1.08
CA ASN A 85 15.29 -22.71 -0.01
C ASN A 85 16.72 -22.46 0.49
N GLY A 86 16.89 -22.15 1.78
CA GLY A 86 18.13 -21.63 2.34
C GLY A 86 18.28 -20.12 2.12
N ASP A 87 19.07 -19.50 2.98
CA ASP A 87 19.47 -18.09 2.84
C ASP A 87 20.69 -17.94 1.92
N VAL A 88 20.94 -16.71 1.46
CA VAL A 88 22.17 -16.34 0.76
C VAL A 88 23.36 -16.50 1.73
N ARG A 89 24.13 -17.58 1.59
CA ARG A 89 25.35 -17.79 2.40
C ARG A 89 26.55 -17.10 1.75
N GLY A 90 27.21 -16.20 2.49
CA GLY A 90 28.44 -15.54 2.01
C GLY A 90 28.88 -14.25 2.73
N LEU A 91 28.32 -13.92 3.90
CA LEU A 91 28.80 -12.84 4.78
C LEU A 91 29.01 -13.36 6.20
#